data_AF-A0A0D3C6R2-F1
#
_entry.id   AF-A0A0D3C6R2-F1
#
_cell.length_a   1.000
_cell.length_b   1.000
_cell.length_c   1.000
_cell.angle_alpha   90.00
_cell.angle_beta   90.00
_cell.angle_gamma   90.00
#
_symmetry.space_group_name_H-M   'P 1'
#
loop_
_entity.id
_entity.type
_entity.pdbx_description
1 polymer ?
#
loop_
_entity_poly.entity_id
_entity_poly.type
_entity_poly.pdbx_seq_one_letter_code
_entity_poly.pdbx_strand_id
1 'polypeptide(L)'
;MVFVKRLDDPKSRAFERCSSDTYKITGPCMRDVCYLHLLRQGSDGWKPENVKIYGSSIRSVTFYFNLFLPNGVWYGFDVCNGLASDKSSQSSASDKSSQPIIASVAVM
;
A
#
# COMPACT_ATOMS: atom_id res chain seq x y z
N MET A 1 -1.55 12.91 0.37
CA MET A 1 -2.24 11.86 -0.42
C MET A 1 -1.30 11.44 -1.53
N VAL A 2 -0.71 10.24 -1.45
CA VAL A 2 0.15 9.70 -2.51
C VAL A 2 -0.76 8.95 -3.49
N PHE A 3 -0.79 9.40 -4.74
CA PHE A 3 -1.52 8.75 -5.83
C PHE A 3 -0.51 8.12 -6.78
N VAL A 4 -0.51 6.80 -6.90
CA VAL A 4 0.31 6.07 -7.87
C VAL A 4 -0.55 5.80 -9.10
N LYS A 5 -0.07 6.23 -10.26
CA LYS A 5 -0.69 6.01 -11.57
C LYS A 5 -0.75 4.50 -11.83
N ARG A 6 -1.92 3.99 -12.23
CA ARG A 6 -2.29 2.58 -12.51
C ARG A 6 -1.12 1.59 -12.42
N LEU A 7 -1.18 0.77 -11.37
CA LEU A 7 -0.20 -0.26 -11.08
C LEU A 7 -0.31 -1.48 -12.03
N ASP A 8 -1.41 -1.51 -12.78
CA ASP A 8 -1.82 -2.49 -13.78
C ASP A 8 -1.58 -1.97 -15.21
N ASP A 9 -0.38 -2.15 -15.76
CA ASP A 9 -0.20 -2.12 -17.22
C ASP A 9 -0.73 -3.46 -17.77
N PRO A 10 -1.69 -3.49 -18.72
CA PRO A 10 -2.21 -4.74 -19.28
C PRO A 10 -1.15 -5.62 -19.95
N LYS A 11 0.05 -5.09 -20.24
CA LYS A 11 1.20 -5.89 -20.71
C LYS A 11 2.06 -6.46 -19.58
N SER A 12 1.94 -5.94 -18.36
CA SER A 12 2.81 -6.29 -17.24
C SER A 12 2.50 -7.63 -16.58
N ARG A 13 1.34 -8.24 -16.89
CA ARG A 13 0.87 -9.47 -16.21
C ARG A 13 0.84 -9.33 -14.67
N ALA A 14 0.71 -8.08 -14.19
CA ALA A 14 0.58 -7.80 -12.78
C ALA A 14 -0.67 -8.46 -12.20
N PHE A 15 -0.57 -8.89 -10.95
CA PHE A 15 -1.66 -9.45 -10.15
C PHE A 15 -2.17 -10.82 -10.63
N GLU A 16 -1.36 -11.54 -11.42
CA GLU A 16 -1.65 -12.92 -11.80
C GLU A 16 -1.60 -13.87 -10.60
N ARG A 17 -2.28 -15.02 -10.70
CA ARG A 17 -2.16 -16.05 -9.67
C ARG A 17 -0.74 -16.59 -9.58
N CYS A 18 -0.33 -16.98 -8.39
CA CYS A 18 1.03 -17.42 -8.08
C CYS A 18 2.10 -16.37 -8.45
N SER A 19 1.77 -15.07 -8.40
CA SER A 19 2.72 -13.97 -8.64
C SER A 19 3.07 -13.23 -7.35
N SER A 20 4.21 -12.54 -7.39
CA SER A 20 4.58 -11.54 -6.40
C SER A 20 5.03 -10.29 -7.13
N ASP A 21 4.18 -9.27 -7.16
CA ASP A 21 4.44 -8.03 -7.90
C ASP A 21 5.04 -6.98 -6.98
N THR A 22 6.12 -6.33 -7.41
CA THR A 22 6.86 -5.37 -6.57
C THR A 22 6.88 -3.99 -7.19
N TYR A 23 6.52 -2.99 -6.39
CA TYR A 23 6.32 -1.62 -6.83
C TYR A 23 7.12 -0.65 -5.99
N LYS A 24 7.79 0.28 -6.66
CA LYS A 24 8.53 1.37 -6.02
C LYS A 24 7.64 2.61 -5.96
N ILE A 25 7.31 3.03 -4.76
CA ILE A 25 6.44 4.16 -4.45
C ILE A 25 7.30 5.26 -3.83
N THR A 26 7.20 6.48 -4.35
CA THR A 26 7.87 7.63 -3.77
C THR A 26 6.91 8.29 -2.78
N GLY A 27 7.25 8.24 -1.49
CA GLY A 27 6.45 8.82 -0.41
C GLY A 27 7.25 9.83 0.41
N PRO A 28 6.60 10.59 1.30
CA PRO A 28 7.30 11.38 2.29
C PRO A 28 8.14 10.47 3.21
N CYS A 29 9.20 11.01 3.82
CA CYS A 29 9.86 10.36 4.95
C CYS A 29 8.82 9.97 6.01
N MET A 30 8.62 8.67 6.21
CA MET A 30 7.77 8.11 7.25
C MET A 30 8.50 6.97 7.94
N ARG A 31 8.23 6.71 9.21
CA ARG A 31 8.87 5.62 9.96
C ARG A 31 8.00 4.37 10.03
N ASP A 32 6.71 4.56 10.25
CA ASP A 32 5.74 3.49 10.42
C ASP A 32 4.61 3.64 9.38
N VAL A 33 4.12 2.50 8.87
CA VAL A 33 2.98 2.45 7.94
C VAL A 33 1.73 2.09 8.73
N CYS A 34 0.83 3.05 8.88
CA CYS A 34 -0.35 2.89 9.74
C CYS A 34 -1.58 2.37 9.02
N TYR A 35 -1.71 2.61 7.73
CA TYR A 35 -2.87 2.19 6.98
C TYR A 35 -2.47 1.72 5.58
N LEU A 36 -3.20 0.73 5.10
CA LEU A 36 -3.15 0.28 3.71
C LEU A 36 -4.57 -0.01 3.26
N HIS A 37 -5.01 0.66 2.20
CA HIS A 37 -6.28 0.41 1.54
C HIS A 37 -6.04 0.07 0.07
N LEU A 38 -6.68 -0.98 -0.40
CA LEU A 38 -6.67 -1.42 -1.79
C LEU A 38 -8.03 -1.11 -2.40
N LEU A 39 -8.03 -0.58 -3.63
CA LEU A 39 -9.22 -0.41 -4.45
C LEU A 39 -9.08 -1.29 -5.68
N ARG A 40 -9.99 -2.26 -5.83
CA ARG A 40 -10.08 -3.07 -7.03
C ARG A 40 -11.06 -2.46 -8.01
N GLN A 41 -10.66 -2.36 -9.27
CA GLN A 41 -11.53 -2.00 -10.39
C GLN A 41 -11.41 -3.06 -11.49
N GLY A 42 -12.46 -3.85 -11.70
CA GLY A 42 -12.46 -4.92 -12.71
C GLY A 42 -13.41 -6.07 -12.39
N SER A 43 -13.50 -7.05 -13.29
CA SER A 43 -14.37 -8.24 -13.17
C SER A 43 -13.64 -9.53 -12.77
N ASP A 44 -12.31 -9.51 -12.78
CA ASP A 44 -11.35 -10.61 -12.55
C ASP A 44 -11.32 -11.31 -11.18
N GLY A 45 -12.15 -10.92 -10.20
CA GLY A 45 -12.20 -11.51 -8.87
C GLY A 45 -10.83 -11.58 -8.17
N TRP A 46 -10.12 -10.47 -8.07
CA TRP A 46 -8.76 -10.46 -7.50
C TRP A 46 -8.74 -10.71 -5.97
N LYS A 47 -7.86 -11.62 -5.53
CA LYS A 47 -7.64 -12.04 -4.15
C LYS A 47 -6.14 -11.98 -3.81
N PRO A 48 -5.65 -10.89 -3.21
CA PRO A 48 -4.30 -10.86 -2.67
C PRO A 48 -4.19 -11.74 -1.43
N GLU A 49 -3.06 -12.42 -1.29
CA GLU A 49 -2.70 -13.14 -0.07
C GLU A 49 -2.25 -12.11 0.98
N ASN A 50 -1.21 -11.35 0.64
CA ASN A 50 -0.63 -10.33 1.51
C ASN A 50 0.01 -9.19 0.71
N VAL A 51 0.18 -8.05 1.38
CA VAL A 51 0.97 -6.92 0.89
C VAL A 51 2.05 -6.59 1.92
N LYS A 52 3.31 -6.69 1.50
CA LYS A 52 4.48 -6.33 2.30
C LYS A 52 4.99 -4.96 1.90
N ILE A 53 5.07 -4.04 2.85
CA ILE A 53 5.61 -2.70 2.65
C ILE A 53 6.92 -2.57 3.41
N TYR A 54 7.99 -2.18 2.73
CA TYR A 54 9.33 -2.08 3.29
C TYR A 54 10.17 -1.02 2.57
N GLY A 55 11.27 -0.61 3.18
CA GLY A 55 12.16 0.42 2.64
C GLY A 55 13.37 0.61 3.55
N SER A 56 14.34 1.39 3.12
CA SER A 56 15.59 1.59 3.88
C SER A 56 15.41 2.33 5.20
N SER A 57 14.34 3.11 5.33
CA SER A 57 14.11 4.06 6.43
C SER A 57 12.81 3.81 7.20
N ILE A 58 11.99 2.87 6.73
CA ILE A 58 10.66 2.56 7.28
C ILE A 58 10.68 1.18 7.96
N ARG A 59 9.87 0.99 8.98
CA ARG A 59 9.63 -0.35 9.53
C ARG A 59 8.83 -1.19 8.54
N SER A 60 9.33 -2.39 8.23
CA SER A 60 8.61 -3.32 7.37
C SER A 60 7.32 -3.78 8.06
N VAL A 61 6.23 -3.81 7.31
CA VAL A 61 4.93 -4.33 7.75
C VAL A 61 4.35 -5.23 6.68
N THR A 62 3.59 -6.25 7.10
CA THR A 62 2.87 -7.14 6.20
C THR A 62 1.39 -7.10 6.54
N PHE A 63 0.55 -6.82 5.56
CA PHE A 63 -0.90 -6.83 5.66
C PHE A 63 -1.46 -8.08 4.99
N TYR A 64 -2.19 -8.92 5.73
CA TYR A 64 -2.77 -10.15 5.22
C TYR A 64 -4.23 -9.93 4.83
N PHE A 65 -4.55 -10.09 3.55
CA PHE A 65 -5.92 -9.90 3.03
C PHE A 65 -6.63 -11.24 2.91
N ASN A 66 -6.06 -12.20 2.18
CA ASN A 66 -6.57 -13.57 2.02
C ASN A 66 -8.06 -13.68 1.65
N LEU A 67 -8.62 -12.68 0.98
CA LEU A 67 -10.03 -12.60 0.59
C LEU A 67 -10.21 -11.89 -0.76
N PHE A 68 -11.32 -12.18 -1.42
CA PHE A 68 -11.69 -11.52 -2.68
C PHE A 68 -12.05 -10.07 -2.41
N LEU A 69 -11.32 -9.14 -3.06
CA LEU A 69 -11.60 -7.72 -2.87
C LEU A 69 -12.92 -7.34 -3.57
N PRO A 70 -13.80 -6.58 -2.88
CA PRO A 70 -15.00 -6.04 -3.49
C PRO A 70 -14.64 -5.08 -4.62
N ASN A 71 -15.43 -5.11 -5.70
CA ASN A 71 -15.24 -4.19 -6.81
C ASN A 71 -15.74 -2.78 -6.44
N GLY A 72 -14.92 -1.76 -6.66
CA GLY A 72 -15.31 -0.37 -6.47
C GLY A 72 -15.37 0.11 -5.01
N VAL A 73 -14.85 -0.67 -4.05
CA VAL A 73 -14.83 -0.31 -2.63
C VAL A 73 -13.40 -0.35 -2.10
N TRP A 74 -13.01 0.65 -1.31
CA TRP A 74 -11.74 0.64 -0.57
C TRP A 74 -11.80 -0.39 0.55
N TYR A 75 -10.89 -1.35 0.53
CA TYR A 75 -10.78 -2.38 1.56
C TYR A 75 -9.37 -2.37 2.13
N GLY A 76 -9.23 -2.42 3.46
CA GLY A 76 -7.92 -2.23 4.07
C GLY A 76 -7.91 -2.33 5.58
N PHE A 77 -6.76 -1.97 6.13
CA PHE A 77 -6.46 -2.06 7.55
C PHE A 77 -5.93 -0.73 8.07
N ASP A 78 -6.30 -0.42 9.31
CA ASP A 78 -5.65 0.61 10.14
C ASP A 78 -5.04 -0.09 11.35
N VAL A 79 -3.71 -0.13 11.37
CA VAL A 79 -2.91 -0.92 12.33
C VAL A 79 -2.28 -0.06 13.42
N CYS A 80 -2.42 1.26 13.36
CA CYS A 80 -1.92 2.18 14.39
C CYS A 80 -2.99 2.62 15.39
N ASN A 81 -4.16 1.97 15.40
CA ASN A 81 -5.27 2.27 16.30
C ASN A 81 -4.82 2.16 17.77
N GLY A 82 -4.52 3.33 18.35
CA GLY A 82 -3.86 3.51 19.65
C GLY A 82 -3.13 4.85 19.82
N LEU A 83 -2.87 5.60 18.74
CA LEU A 83 -2.30 6.96 18.80
C LEU A 83 -3.37 8.07 18.72
N ALA A 84 -4.58 7.81 19.21
CA ALA A 84 -5.57 8.86 19.43
C ALA A 84 -5.29 9.57 20.76
N SER A 85 -4.18 10.32 20.82
CA SER A 85 -3.97 11.53 21.63
C SER A 85 -2.48 11.84 21.66
N ASP A 86 -2.00 12.51 20.61
CA ASP A 86 -1.07 13.63 20.79
C ASP A 86 -1.25 14.56 19.60
N LYS A 87 -2.08 15.59 19.83
CA LYS A 87 -2.16 16.76 18.96
C LYS A 87 -0.79 17.44 19.02
N SER A 88 0.01 17.29 17.98
CA SER A 88 1.02 18.30 17.64
C SER A 88 1.04 18.47 16.13
N SER A 89 0.42 19.58 15.74
CA SER A 89 0.95 20.51 14.76
C SER A 89 0.86 20.11 13.28
N GLN A 90 0.01 20.88 12.59
CA GLN A 90 0.17 21.22 11.18
C GLN A 90 1.65 21.44 10.85
N SER A 91 2.13 20.83 9.76
CA SER A 91 3.22 21.42 8.99
C SER A 91 2.85 21.38 7.52
N SER A 92 2.43 22.55 7.07
CA SER A 92 2.46 23.07 5.71
C SER A 92 3.65 22.55 4.90
N ALA A 93 3.44 22.43 3.59
CA ALA A 93 4.43 22.03 2.61
C ALA A 93 5.77 22.79 2.75
N SER A 94 6.86 22.04 2.94
CA SER A 94 8.19 22.20 2.31
C SER A 94 9.27 21.61 3.22
N ASP A 95 9.59 20.32 3.05
CA ASP A 95 11.00 19.91 3.09
C ASP A 95 11.24 18.60 2.35
N LYS A 96 12.35 18.58 1.62
CA LYS A 96 12.60 17.75 0.45
C LYS A 96 13.33 16.47 0.85
N SER A 97 12.62 15.47 1.34
CA SER A 97 13.17 14.11 1.39
C SER A 97 12.06 13.10 1.11
N SER A 98 11.76 12.92 -0.18
CA SER A 98 10.95 11.78 -0.61
C SER A 98 11.83 10.53 -0.60
N GLN A 99 11.34 9.45 -0.01
CA GLN A 99 12.08 8.19 0.07
C GLN A 99 11.38 7.10 -0.75
N PRO A 100 12.15 6.17 -1.35
CA PRO A 100 11.57 5.03 -2.03
C PRO A 100 11.05 4.02 -1.01
N ILE A 101 9.75 3.78 -1.06
CA ILE A 101 9.06 2.70 -0.37
C ILE A 101 8.81 1.59 -1.39
N ILE A 102 8.96 0.35 -0.98
CA ILE A 102 8.71 -0.82 -1.81
C ILE A 102 7.46 -1.52 -1.27
N ALA A 103 6.48 -1.74 -2.13
CA ALA A 103 5.30 -2.55 -1.86
C ALA A 103 5.38 -3.82 -2.69
N SER A 104 5.34 -4.98 -2.05
CA SER A 104 5.27 -6.28 -2.70
C SER A 104 3.90 -6.90 -2.44
N VAL A 105 3.20 -7.29 -3.49
CA VAL A 105 1.84 -7.81 -3.46
C VAL A 105 1.89 -9.27 -3.89
N ALA A 106 1.57 -10.18 -2.98
CA ALA A 106 1.52 -11.61 -3.26
C ALA A 106 0.09 -12.03 -3.62
N VAL A 107 -0.04 -12.83 -4.69
CA VAL A 107 -1.32 -13.34 -5.19
C VAL A 107 -1.18 -14.84 -5.39
N MET A 108 -2.13 -15.61 -4.86
CA MET A 108 -2.17 -17.08 -4.94
C MET A 108 -3.33 -17.55 -5.81
#